data_AF-A0A9D8DKB6-F1
#
_entry.id   AF-A0A9D8DKB6-F1
#
_cell.length_a   1.000
_cell.length_b   1.000
_cell.length_c   1.000
_cell.angle_alpha   90.00
_cell.angle_beta   90.00
_cell.angle_gamma   90.00
#
_symmetry.space_group_name_H-M   'P 1'
#
loop_
_entity.id
_entity.type
_entity.pdbx_description
1 polymer ?
#
loop_
_entity_poly.entity_id
_entity_poly.type
_entity_poly.pdbx_seq_one_letter_code
_entity_poly.pdbx_strand_id
1 'polypeptide(L)'
;MERLDFRLPDFTRVAWVSDAARDAWQPRLTRITAAWLEIEWRAVAAGIRRCAIATASPEDFLTEATRWADAGLSAMPIEMMGISGQPYAATPVAAEPGGPFVFRFVVGTIDDVATFKRAWEAADDETIGDLLGYPACCREFFRRVWVDDAMVDTTWPMAVGSVDSLDGTTTIEVAGPPQANILWRWMGARAVPHLPCRFDCPATVELADALVGVGRDAGFGEEMDWLLEVLSWPVEWSALHGIAEVKTPVLKVSTRTDATAGRYVVRREGTGFPAEGAYGLGPPFRVPVKLRLSTTRGFRRGLEHAAEPPGRARAAWYATDNGFPSIAAMNDAHRPVLDAAAAALGRRGGNVLDLGCGNGALLEKLDAVAPGVVPFGIDLAPASIEHARALHPGAAEHFVVGDIFDDHWLWQEPGHFALAIVMPGRMLEVGPDRAAALLTRLGSHCDQILVYAYGDWLDRSGGLPALAREAGLLVVDSQHGSAAVAILRAAFPGGGTR
;
A
#
# COMPACT_ATOMS: atom_id res chain seq x y z
N MET A 1 16.45 19.00 22.18
CA MET A 1 16.32 17.60 21.77
C MET A 1 17.56 16.88 22.25
N GLU A 2 17.43 15.82 23.03
CA GLU A 2 18.58 15.03 23.50
C GLU A 2 19.01 14.07 22.38
N ARG A 3 20.17 14.35 21.78
CA ARG A 3 20.74 13.58 20.67
C ARG A 3 21.70 12.50 21.16
N LEU A 4 21.65 11.35 20.50
CA LEU A 4 22.59 10.25 20.66
C LEU A 4 23.71 10.36 19.63
N ASP A 5 24.90 9.85 19.97
CA ASP A 5 26.10 9.90 19.13
C ASP A 5 26.16 8.72 18.15
N PHE A 6 25.11 8.57 17.32
CA PHE A 6 25.14 7.68 16.17
C PHE A 6 24.22 8.19 15.06
N ARG A 7 24.46 7.71 13.84
CA ARG A 7 23.62 8.00 12.65
C ARG A 7 23.30 6.70 11.93
N LEU A 8 22.04 6.54 11.54
CA LEU A 8 21.63 5.45 10.66
C LEU A 8 21.98 5.78 9.20
N PRO A 9 22.22 4.77 8.34
CA PRO A 9 22.31 4.98 6.89
C PRO A 9 21.04 5.60 6.32
N ASP A 10 21.14 6.23 5.15
CA ASP A 10 19.98 6.73 4.42
C ASP A 10 19.04 5.58 4.05
N PHE A 11 17.76 5.74 4.39
CA PHE A 11 16.69 4.89 3.91
C PHE A 11 15.39 5.69 3.86
N THR A 12 14.50 5.27 2.97
CA THR A 12 13.11 5.75 2.92
C THR A 12 12.23 4.56 2.57
N ARG A 13 11.18 4.34 3.37
CA ARG A 13 10.17 3.30 3.16
C ARG A 13 8.80 3.93 3.19
N VAL A 14 7.94 3.55 2.26
CA VAL A 14 6.58 4.06 2.13
C VAL A 14 5.60 2.92 2.30
N ALA A 15 4.58 3.11 3.14
CA ALA A 15 3.48 2.17 3.32
C ALA A 15 2.16 2.91 3.15
N TRP A 16 1.33 2.46 2.22
CA TRP A 16 -0.01 3.01 1.98
C TRP A 16 -1.01 2.48 3.00
N VAL A 17 -1.99 3.29 3.38
CA VAL A 17 -3.04 2.85 4.32
C VAL A 17 -4.06 1.90 3.70
N SER A 18 -4.18 1.93 2.37
CA SER A 18 -5.04 1.04 1.57
C SER A 18 -4.60 1.05 0.11
N ASP A 19 -5.02 0.05 -0.66
CA ASP A 19 -4.82 0.05 -2.12
C ASP A 19 -5.56 1.22 -2.78
N ALA A 20 -6.78 1.55 -2.33
CA ALA A 20 -7.52 2.70 -2.85
C ALA A 20 -6.75 4.03 -2.68
N ALA A 21 -6.10 4.23 -1.53
CA ALA A 21 -5.27 5.40 -1.29
C ALA A 21 -4.04 5.42 -2.22
N ARG A 22 -3.38 4.26 -2.42
CA ARG A 22 -2.25 4.13 -3.34
C ARG A 22 -2.67 4.46 -4.77
N ASP A 23 -3.73 3.84 -5.26
CA ASP A 23 -4.18 3.95 -6.64
C ASP A 23 -4.62 5.39 -6.97
N ALA A 24 -5.22 6.09 -6.00
CA ALA A 24 -5.60 7.49 -6.16
C ALA A 24 -4.41 8.45 -6.10
N TRP A 25 -3.50 8.28 -5.14
CA TRP A 25 -2.53 9.32 -4.79
C TRP A 25 -1.11 9.06 -5.29
N GLN A 26 -0.69 7.82 -5.51
CA GLN A 26 0.65 7.55 -6.04
C GLN A 26 0.87 8.21 -7.41
N PRO A 27 -0.05 8.09 -8.40
CA PRO A 27 0.15 8.74 -9.69
C PRO A 27 0.17 10.27 -9.59
N ARG A 28 -0.65 10.85 -8.69
CA ARG A 28 -0.70 12.30 -8.45
C ARG A 28 0.60 12.82 -7.84
N LEU A 29 1.15 12.14 -6.83
CA LEU A 29 2.43 12.51 -6.21
C LEU A 29 3.59 12.43 -7.22
N THR A 30 3.58 11.43 -8.11
CA THR A 30 4.55 11.34 -9.20
C THR A 30 4.44 12.54 -10.15
N ARG A 31 3.22 12.92 -10.56
CA ARG A 31 3.00 14.10 -11.41
C ARG A 31 3.40 15.40 -10.73
N ILE A 32 3.06 15.57 -9.45
CA ILE A 32 3.49 16.72 -8.63
C ILE A 32 5.02 16.82 -8.63
N THR A 33 5.71 15.70 -8.40
CA THR A 33 7.18 15.69 -8.37
C THR A 33 7.77 16.08 -9.71
N ALA A 34 7.24 15.53 -10.81
CA ALA A 34 7.69 15.89 -12.16
C ALA A 34 7.43 17.36 -12.49
N ALA A 35 6.24 17.89 -12.16
CA ALA A 35 5.91 19.30 -12.33
C ALA A 35 6.84 20.19 -11.49
N TRP A 36 7.19 19.77 -10.27
CA TRP A 36 8.07 20.56 -9.40
C TRP A 36 9.47 20.72 -10.00
N LEU A 37 10.05 19.67 -10.58
CA LEU A 37 11.34 19.74 -11.28
C LEU A 37 11.33 20.77 -12.42
N GLU A 38 10.18 20.92 -13.10
CA GLU A 38 9.99 21.94 -14.14
C GLU A 38 9.84 23.35 -13.58
N ILE A 39 9.05 23.51 -12.53
CA ILE A 39 8.80 24.79 -11.87
C ILE A 39 10.10 25.41 -11.37
N GLU A 40 11.02 24.58 -10.89
CA GLU A 40 12.29 25.03 -10.33
C GLU A 40 13.08 25.91 -11.31
N TRP A 41 13.41 25.44 -12.50
CA TRP A 41 14.18 26.24 -13.45
C TRP A 41 13.32 27.32 -14.13
N ARG A 42 12.01 27.08 -14.31
CA ARG A 42 11.08 28.08 -14.86
C ARG A 42 10.93 29.28 -13.96
N ALA A 43 11.04 29.12 -12.65
CA ALA A 43 11.06 30.24 -11.70
C ALA A 43 12.25 31.18 -11.91
N VAL A 44 13.36 30.67 -12.46
CA VAL A 44 14.50 31.50 -12.88
C VAL A 44 14.15 32.29 -14.13
N ALA A 45 13.58 31.63 -15.14
CA ALA A 45 13.13 32.29 -16.37
C ALA A 45 12.07 33.37 -16.09
N ALA A 46 11.22 33.16 -15.08
CA ALA A 46 10.22 34.12 -14.62
C ALA A 46 10.78 35.24 -13.72
N GLY A 47 12.08 35.21 -13.39
CA GLY A 47 12.73 36.21 -12.55
C GLY A 47 12.35 36.15 -11.07
N ILE A 48 11.73 35.07 -10.61
CA ILE A 48 11.38 34.86 -9.19
C ILE A 48 12.63 34.57 -8.35
N ARG A 49 13.63 33.93 -8.96
CA ARG A 49 14.93 33.61 -8.34
C ARG A 49 16.06 33.66 -9.36
N ARG A 50 17.31 33.77 -8.91
CA ARG A 50 18.49 33.95 -9.79
C ARG A 50 19.03 32.62 -10.31
N CYS A 51 18.96 31.58 -9.48
CA CYS A 51 19.41 30.24 -9.81
C CYS A 51 18.40 29.18 -9.39
N ALA A 52 18.50 28.02 -10.03
CA ALA A 52 17.87 26.77 -9.64
C ALA A 52 18.91 25.63 -9.65
N ILE A 53 18.65 24.58 -8.87
CA ILE A 53 19.37 23.32 -9.01
C ILE A 53 18.51 22.38 -9.83
N ALA A 54 19.08 21.81 -10.88
CA ALA A 54 18.44 20.80 -11.72
C ALA A 54 19.31 19.54 -11.77
N THR A 55 18.70 18.41 -12.15
CA THR A 55 19.40 17.14 -12.35
C THR A 55 19.08 16.59 -13.73
N ALA A 56 20.09 16.11 -14.46
CA ALA A 56 19.88 15.41 -15.72
C ALA A 56 20.89 14.25 -15.85
N SER A 57 20.46 13.18 -16.51
CA SER A 57 21.36 12.11 -16.95
C SER A 57 22.28 12.62 -18.08
N PRO A 58 23.41 11.95 -18.35
CA PRO A 58 24.22 12.24 -19.53
C PRO A 58 23.41 12.21 -20.84
N GLU A 59 22.44 11.31 -20.94
CA GLU A 59 21.57 11.13 -22.10
C GLU A 59 20.58 12.28 -22.25
N ASP A 60 20.01 12.76 -21.14
CA ASP A 60 19.00 13.82 -21.13
C ASP A 60 19.61 15.23 -21.19
N PHE A 61 20.90 15.36 -20.88
CA PHE A 61 21.57 16.67 -20.77
C PHE A 61 21.40 17.54 -22.02
N LEU A 62 21.54 16.98 -23.23
CA LEU A 62 21.42 17.78 -24.46
C LEU A 62 20.00 18.35 -24.63
N THR A 63 18.99 17.56 -24.28
CA THR A 63 17.59 17.99 -24.32
C THR A 63 17.35 19.09 -23.30
N GLU A 64 17.76 18.87 -22.05
CA GLU A 64 17.54 19.84 -20.97
C GLU A 64 18.33 21.14 -21.18
N ALA A 65 19.59 21.06 -21.61
CA ALA A 65 20.41 22.22 -21.93
C ALA A 65 19.80 23.08 -23.04
N THR A 66 19.19 22.45 -24.06
CA THR A 66 18.49 23.17 -25.12
C THR A 66 17.28 23.92 -24.57
N ARG A 67 16.49 23.28 -23.71
CA ARG A 67 15.31 23.91 -23.08
C ARG A 67 15.69 25.12 -22.21
N TRP A 68 16.78 25.01 -21.45
CA TRP A 68 17.29 26.12 -20.65
C TRP A 68 17.81 27.25 -21.55
N ALA A 69 18.55 26.93 -22.60
CA ALA A 69 19.07 27.92 -23.55
C ALA A 69 17.95 28.66 -24.30
N ASP A 70 16.89 27.96 -24.71
CA ASP A 70 15.71 28.55 -25.35
C ASP A 70 14.98 29.53 -24.42
N ALA A 71 15.07 29.32 -23.10
CA ALA A 71 14.58 30.23 -22.08
C ALA A 71 15.58 31.34 -21.70
N GLY A 72 16.70 31.46 -22.41
CA GLY A 72 17.75 32.45 -22.15
C GLY A 72 18.62 32.13 -20.92
N LEU A 73 18.61 30.89 -20.46
CA LEU A 73 19.36 30.43 -19.28
C LEU A 73 20.62 29.66 -19.69
N SER A 74 21.62 29.72 -18.81
CA SER A 74 22.84 28.92 -18.86
C SER A 74 22.79 27.84 -17.78
N ALA A 75 23.55 26.76 -17.99
CA ALA A 75 23.70 25.71 -17.00
C ALA A 75 25.16 25.28 -16.84
N MET A 76 25.54 24.94 -15.61
CA MET A 76 26.88 24.46 -15.28
C MET A 76 26.81 23.26 -14.33
N PRO A 77 27.53 22.16 -14.62
CA PRO A 77 27.58 21.02 -13.70
C PRO A 77 28.35 21.39 -12.43
N ILE A 78 27.75 21.12 -11.27
CA ILE A 78 28.36 21.37 -9.96
C ILE A 78 28.77 20.08 -9.25
N GLU A 79 28.13 18.96 -9.56
CA GLU A 79 28.37 17.67 -8.90
C GLU A 79 27.94 16.50 -9.79
N MET A 80 28.60 15.35 -9.65
CA MET A 80 28.19 14.07 -10.22
C MET A 80 27.73 13.15 -9.08
N MET A 81 26.55 12.54 -9.22
CA MET A 81 25.94 11.71 -8.17
C MET A 81 25.46 10.38 -8.75
N GLY A 82 25.50 9.32 -7.93
CA GLY A 82 24.80 8.07 -8.24
C GLY A 82 23.28 8.27 -8.22
N ILE A 83 22.56 7.37 -8.91
CA ILE A 83 21.09 7.42 -8.94
C ILE A 83 20.52 6.81 -7.65
N SER A 84 19.85 7.62 -6.84
CA SER A 84 19.02 7.11 -5.74
C SER A 84 17.65 6.71 -6.26
N GLY A 85 17.19 5.49 -5.96
CA GLY A 85 15.81 5.04 -6.26
C GLY A 85 14.72 5.70 -5.39
N GLN A 86 15.02 6.85 -4.76
CA GLN A 86 14.15 7.54 -3.82
C GLN A 86 13.87 8.96 -4.33
N PRO A 87 12.64 9.50 -4.18
CA PRO A 87 12.29 10.86 -4.62
C PRO A 87 13.06 11.97 -3.89
N TYR A 88 13.51 11.68 -2.67
CA TYR A 88 14.29 12.59 -1.84
C TYR A 88 15.31 11.81 -1.02
N ALA A 89 16.58 12.21 -1.12
CA ALA A 89 17.67 11.74 -0.28
C ALA A 89 18.32 12.96 0.36
N ALA A 90 18.52 12.92 1.68
CA ALA A 90 19.19 14.00 2.40
C ALA A 90 20.72 13.95 2.20
N THR A 91 21.27 12.81 1.77
CA THR A 91 22.68 12.68 1.39
C THR A 91 22.79 12.22 -0.07
N PRO A 92 23.63 12.89 -0.88
CA PRO A 92 23.96 12.43 -2.23
C PRO A 92 24.51 11.00 -2.22
N VAL A 93 24.06 10.16 -3.15
CA VAL A 93 24.69 8.85 -3.38
C VAL A 93 25.95 9.09 -4.18
N ALA A 94 27.10 8.57 -3.71
CA ALA A 94 28.34 8.65 -4.47
C ALA A 94 28.21 7.87 -5.79
N ALA A 95 28.69 8.43 -6.89
CA ALA A 95 28.74 7.72 -8.16
C ALA A 95 29.81 6.62 -8.10
N GLU A 96 29.44 5.38 -8.41
CA GLU A 96 30.37 4.26 -8.50
C GLU A 96 30.93 4.13 -9.93
N PRO A 97 32.22 3.78 -10.10
CA PRO A 97 32.80 3.58 -11.41
C PRO A 97 32.02 2.54 -12.25
N GLY A 98 31.54 2.95 -13.42
CA GLY A 98 30.75 2.09 -14.32
C GLY A 98 29.27 1.95 -13.94
N GLY A 99 28.85 2.54 -12.81
CA GLY A 99 27.45 2.64 -12.43
C GLY A 99 26.72 3.81 -13.11
N PRO A 100 25.37 3.79 -13.12
CA PRO A 100 24.59 4.90 -13.63
C PRO A 100 24.74 6.13 -12.72
N PHE A 101 24.78 7.32 -13.32
CA PHE A 101 24.95 8.57 -12.60
C PHE A 101 24.12 9.69 -13.22
N VAL A 102 23.91 10.75 -12.46
CA VAL A 102 23.30 12.00 -12.90
C VAL A 102 24.20 13.17 -12.57
N PHE A 103 24.12 14.21 -13.38
CA PHE A 103 24.74 15.49 -13.08
C PHE A 103 23.75 16.37 -12.32
N ARG A 104 24.26 17.04 -11.30
CA ARG A 104 23.60 18.19 -10.69
C ARG A 104 24.11 19.45 -11.39
N PHE A 105 23.18 20.24 -11.92
CA PHE A 105 23.45 21.51 -12.58
C PHE A 105 22.93 22.65 -11.73
N VAL A 106 23.66 23.77 -11.74
CA VAL A 106 23.06 25.07 -11.48
C VAL A 106 22.55 25.64 -12.81
N VAL A 107 21.34 26.17 -12.81
CA VAL A 107 20.71 26.84 -13.96
C VAL A 107 20.41 28.28 -13.58
N GLY A 108 20.82 29.24 -14.40
CA GLY A 108 20.82 30.67 -14.09
C GLY A 108 21.26 31.53 -15.27
N THR A 109 21.43 32.84 -15.07
CA THR A 109 22.18 33.66 -16.04
C THR A 109 23.66 33.25 -16.03
N ILE A 110 24.42 33.60 -17.08
CA ILE A 110 25.84 33.23 -17.16
C ILE A 110 26.67 33.74 -15.96
N ASP A 111 26.37 34.95 -15.48
CA ASP A 111 27.05 35.56 -14.33
C ASP A 111 26.62 34.91 -13.01
N ASP A 112 25.33 34.57 -12.89
CA ASP A 112 24.78 33.91 -11.71
C ASP A 112 25.30 32.48 -11.56
N VAL A 113 25.35 31.68 -12.63
CA VAL A 113 25.90 30.32 -12.58
C VAL A 113 27.40 30.32 -12.25
N ALA A 114 28.16 31.29 -12.77
CA ALA A 114 29.57 31.44 -12.45
C ALA A 114 29.77 31.84 -10.97
N THR A 115 28.92 32.71 -10.44
CA THR A 115 28.93 33.11 -9.02
C THR A 115 28.55 31.94 -8.14
N PHE A 116 27.50 31.20 -8.51
CA PHE A 116 27.05 30.01 -7.80
C PHE A 116 28.16 28.96 -7.75
N LYS A 117 28.83 28.68 -8.87
CA LYS A 117 29.91 27.70 -8.92
C LYS A 117 31.05 28.05 -7.96
N ARG A 118 31.46 29.32 -7.90
CA ARG A 118 32.47 29.79 -6.93
C ARG A 118 31.99 29.62 -5.49
N ALA A 119 30.73 29.97 -5.20
CA ALA A 119 30.16 29.80 -3.87
C ALA A 119 30.09 28.32 -3.46
N TRP A 120 29.72 27.43 -4.39
CA TRP A 120 29.71 25.98 -4.20
C TRP A 120 31.09 25.43 -3.86
N GLU A 121 32.12 25.82 -4.61
CA GLU A 121 33.51 25.38 -4.35
C GLU A 121 34.07 25.93 -3.03
N ALA A 122 33.59 27.09 -2.59
CA ALA A 122 33.96 27.71 -1.32
C ALA A 122 33.11 27.22 -0.13
N ALA A 123 32.10 26.37 -0.35
CA ALA A 123 31.08 26.00 0.63
C ALA A 123 30.39 27.21 1.31
N ASP A 124 30.09 28.25 0.51
CA ASP A 124 29.40 29.46 0.96
C ASP A 124 27.87 29.29 0.84
N ASP A 125 27.30 28.64 1.85
CA ASP A 125 25.86 28.35 1.93
C ASP A 125 24.98 29.61 1.90
N GLU A 126 25.48 30.75 2.39
CA GLU A 126 24.72 32.00 2.40
C GLU A 126 24.53 32.53 0.99
N THR A 127 25.63 32.63 0.22
CA THR A 127 25.55 33.05 -1.19
C THR A 127 24.76 32.05 -2.03
N ILE A 128 24.92 30.74 -1.79
CA ILE A 128 24.13 29.70 -2.47
C ILE A 128 22.64 29.91 -2.19
N GLY A 129 22.24 30.03 -0.93
CA GLY A 129 20.85 30.23 -0.55
C GLY A 129 20.26 31.51 -1.14
N ASP A 130 21.02 32.59 -1.18
CA ASP A 130 20.59 33.87 -1.78
C ASP A 130 20.33 33.75 -3.28
N LEU A 131 21.24 33.11 -4.01
CA LEU A 131 21.07 32.84 -5.44
C LEU A 131 19.86 31.94 -5.73
N LEU A 132 19.56 30.99 -4.85
CA LEU A 132 18.38 30.11 -4.96
C LEU A 132 17.06 30.80 -4.56
N GLY A 133 17.12 32.06 -4.12
CA GLY A 133 15.97 32.86 -3.71
C GLY A 133 15.42 32.49 -2.33
N TYR A 134 16.23 31.83 -1.48
CA TYR A 134 15.77 31.42 -0.16
C TYR A 134 15.67 32.63 0.78
N PRO A 135 14.59 32.77 1.58
CA PRO A 135 14.46 33.90 2.50
C PRO A 135 15.61 33.98 3.51
N ALA A 136 16.10 35.19 3.81
CA ALA A 136 17.22 35.41 4.74
C ALA A 136 17.04 34.71 6.10
N CYS A 137 15.84 34.77 6.67
CA CYS A 137 15.52 34.08 7.94
C CYS A 137 15.62 32.55 7.83
N CYS A 138 15.35 31.97 6.66
CA CYS A 138 15.48 30.53 6.40
C CYS A 138 16.95 30.13 6.18
N ARG A 139 17.76 30.99 5.53
CA ARG A 139 19.20 30.78 5.38
C ARG A 139 19.94 30.84 6.72
N GLU A 140 19.62 31.82 7.55
CA GLU A 140 20.15 31.92 8.91
C GLU A 140 19.80 30.67 9.74
N PHE A 141 18.55 30.23 9.66
CA PHE A 141 18.10 29.00 10.30
C PHE A 141 18.84 27.77 9.78
N PHE A 142 19.00 27.64 8.46
CA PHE A 142 19.74 26.54 7.83
C PHE A 142 21.18 26.50 8.33
N ARG A 143 21.90 27.63 8.30
CA ARG A 143 23.27 27.72 8.82
C ARG A 143 23.35 27.23 10.26
N ARG A 144 22.49 27.76 11.14
CA ARG A 144 22.48 27.36 12.56
C ARG A 144 22.21 25.86 12.73
N VAL A 145 21.14 25.35 12.13
CA VAL A 145 20.65 23.99 12.43
C VAL A 145 21.42 22.92 11.65
N TRP A 146 21.71 23.16 10.39
CA TRP A 146 22.35 22.19 9.52
C TRP A 146 23.88 22.24 9.61
N VAL A 147 24.46 23.45 9.61
CA VAL A 147 25.93 23.62 9.62
C VAL A 147 26.47 23.60 11.03
N ASP A 148 25.99 24.50 11.90
CA ASP A 148 26.54 24.66 13.25
C ASP A 148 26.13 23.50 14.17
N ASP A 149 24.85 23.13 14.19
CA ASP A 149 24.33 22.04 15.03
C ASP A 149 24.51 20.64 14.38
N ALA A 150 24.92 20.58 13.10
CA ALA A 150 25.10 19.34 12.35
C ALA A 150 23.88 18.38 12.41
N MET A 151 22.67 18.93 12.39
CA MET A 151 21.42 18.15 12.35
C MET A 151 21.15 17.63 10.94
N VAL A 152 20.52 16.45 10.86
CA VAL A 152 20.14 15.82 9.60
C VAL A 152 18.68 16.14 9.23
N ASP A 153 17.85 16.44 10.23
CA ASP A 153 16.44 16.76 10.03
C ASP A 153 16.04 18.02 10.80
N THR A 154 15.62 19.04 10.06
CA THR A 154 15.23 20.34 10.65
C THR A 154 13.80 20.33 11.22
N THR A 155 13.04 19.25 11.09
CA THR A 155 11.61 19.21 11.46
C THR A 155 11.36 19.63 12.91
N TRP A 156 12.15 19.10 13.86
CA TRP A 156 12.02 19.48 15.27
C TRP A 156 12.42 20.95 15.53
N PRO A 157 13.61 21.44 15.10
CA PRO A 157 13.96 22.85 15.21
C PRO A 157 12.97 23.82 14.55
N MET A 158 12.36 23.44 13.43
CA MET A 158 11.28 24.21 12.80
C MET A 158 10.05 24.31 13.69
N ALA A 159 9.65 23.20 14.31
CA ALA A 159 8.50 23.18 15.23
C ALA A 159 8.76 24.02 16.48
N VAL A 160 9.96 23.91 17.06
CA VAL A 160 10.42 24.79 18.16
C VAL A 160 10.34 26.26 17.74
N GLY A 161 10.79 26.57 16.53
CA GLY A 161 10.72 27.91 15.97
C GLY A 161 9.29 28.40 15.73
N SER A 162 8.28 27.54 15.74
CA SER A 162 6.87 27.88 15.44
C SER A 162 6.01 28.09 16.69
N VAL A 163 6.57 27.95 17.89
CA VAL A 163 5.85 28.10 19.16
C VAL A 163 6.55 29.09 20.08
N ASP A 164 5.79 29.74 20.96
CA ASP A 164 6.32 30.77 21.85
C ASP A 164 7.11 30.20 23.04
N SER A 165 6.81 28.97 23.45
CA SER A 165 7.49 28.33 24.59
C SER A 165 7.53 26.80 24.47
N LEU A 166 8.57 26.20 25.06
CA LEU A 166 8.75 24.76 25.18
C LEU A 166 8.57 24.37 26.65
N ASP A 167 7.45 23.74 27.00
CA ASP A 167 7.16 23.29 28.37
C ASP A 167 7.86 21.96 28.71
N GLY A 168 9.10 21.77 28.23
CA GLY A 168 9.84 20.52 28.35
C GLY A 168 9.16 19.33 27.65
N THR A 169 8.14 19.58 26.83
CA THR A 169 7.39 18.54 26.12
C THR A 169 8.22 17.98 24.97
N THR A 170 8.04 16.69 24.70
CA THR A 170 8.56 16.07 23.48
C THR A 170 7.53 16.02 22.36
N THR A 171 6.39 16.68 22.54
CA THR A 171 5.33 16.82 21.53
C THR A 171 5.04 18.30 21.30
N ILE A 172 5.07 18.73 20.04
CA ILE A 172 4.72 20.11 19.62
C ILE A 172 3.60 20.01 18.59
N GLU A 173 2.50 20.72 18.85
CA GLU A 173 1.43 20.96 17.89
C GLU A 173 1.79 22.25 17.12
N VAL A 174 1.77 22.19 15.79
CA VAL A 174 2.05 23.32 14.90
C VAL A 174 0.87 23.56 13.98
N ALA A 175 0.65 24.83 13.66
CA ALA A 175 -0.29 25.28 12.64
C ALA A 175 0.47 26.10 11.59
N GLY A 176 -0.21 26.43 10.50
CA GLY A 176 0.35 27.29 9.47
C GLY A 176 -0.20 27.00 8.09
N PRO A 177 0.04 27.89 7.13
CA PRO A 177 -0.39 27.73 5.75
C PRO A 177 0.21 26.46 5.10
N PRO A 178 -0.53 25.77 4.21
CA PRO A 178 -0.03 24.59 3.48
C PRO A 178 1.31 24.83 2.77
N GLN A 179 1.53 26.04 2.27
CA GLN A 179 2.74 26.49 1.58
C GLN A 179 4.03 26.24 2.37
N ALA A 180 3.99 26.37 3.70
CA ALA A 180 5.13 26.16 4.57
C ALA A 180 5.25 24.71 5.10
N ASN A 181 4.30 23.83 4.73
CA ASN A 181 4.33 22.43 5.14
C ASN A 181 5.34 21.63 4.30
N ILE A 182 6.46 21.26 4.90
CA ILE A 182 7.52 20.44 4.27
C ILE A 182 7.51 18.97 4.70
N LEU A 183 6.52 18.54 5.47
CA LEU A 183 6.47 17.17 6.00
C LEU A 183 6.23 16.11 4.92
N TRP A 184 5.85 16.54 3.71
CA TRP A 184 5.66 15.68 2.54
C TRP A 184 6.89 15.58 1.63
N ARG A 185 8.00 16.26 1.96
CA ARG A 185 9.18 16.35 1.10
C ARG A 185 9.81 15.00 0.71
N TRP A 186 9.68 13.98 1.56
CA TRP A 186 10.16 12.62 1.26
C TRP A 186 9.42 11.95 0.11
N MET A 187 8.21 12.44 -0.21
CA MET A 187 7.41 12.02 -1.36
C MET A 187 7.56 12.97 -2.56
N GLY A 188 8.50 13.92 -2.51
CA GLY A 188 8.68 14.94 -3.55
C GLY A 188 7.67 16.09 -3.52
N ALA A 189 6.67 16.07 -2.63
CA ALA A 189 5.65 17.11 -2.53
C ALA A 189 6.05 18.21 -1.52
N ARG A 190 6.29 19.42 -2.04
CA ARG A 190 6.61 20.65 -1.30
C ARG A 190 6.30 21.86 -2.16
N ALA A 191 5.95 23.00 -1.55
CA ALA A 191 5.68 24.24 -2.28
C ALA A 191 6.91 25.17 -2.36
N VAL A 192 8.03 24.81 -1.73
CA VAL A 192 9.30 25.54 -1.78
C VAL A 192 10.49 24.58 -1.84
N PRO A 193 11.65 25.00 -2.37
CA PRO A 193 12.83 24.15 -2.46
C PRO A 193 13.71 24.17 -1.20
N HIS A 194 13.50 25.09 -0.27
CA HIS A 194 14.25 25.20 0.99
C HIS A 194 13.53 24.57 2.18
N LEU A 195 14.24 24.48 3.31
CA LEU A 195 13.68 24.11 4.60
C LEU A 195 13.28 25.42 5.33
N PRO A 196 11.98 25.69 5.54
CA PRO A 196 11.53 26.90 6.23
C PRO A 196 12.09 26.98 7.64
N CYS A 197 12.28 28.18 8.19
CA CYS A 197 12.69 28.34 9.59
C CYS A 197 11.58 28.04 10.60
N ARG A 198 10.32 28.04 10.14
CA ARG A 198 9.08 27.86 10.92
C ARG A 198 7.98 27.30 10.02
N PHE A 199 6.97 26.64 10.60
CA PHE A 199 5.76 26.17 9.89
C PHE A 199 4.79 27.29 9.49
N ASP A 200 5.01 28.50 9.98
CA ASP A 200 4.22 29.71 9.73
C ASP A 200 5.04 30.84 9.09
N CYS A 201 6.23 30.54 8.54
CA CYS A 201 7.16 31.54 8.00
C CYS A 201 6.54 32.36 6.84
N PRO A 202 6.28 33.68 6.99
CA PRO A 202 5.60 34.47 5.97
C PRO A 202 6.38 34.57 4.65
N ALA A 203 7.70 34.75 4.72
CA ALA A 203 8.55 34.84 3.53
C ALA A 203 8.62 33.53 2.75
N THR A 204 8.46 32.39 3.43
CA THR A 204 8.32 31.08 2.76
C THR A 204 7.00 31.01 2.00
N VAL A 205 5.92 31.50 2.59
CA VAL A 205 4.58 31.49 1.97
C VAL A 205 4.56 32.37 0.74
N GLU A 206 5.13 33.56 0.81
CA GLU A 206 5.25 34.48 -0.34
C GLU A 206 6.00 33.82 -1.51
N LEU A 207 7.16 33.20 -1.23
CA LEU A 207 7.90 32.48 -2.26
C LEU A 207 7.11 31.29 -2.81
N ALA A 208 6.44 30.53 -1.95
CA ALA A 208 5.63 29.39 -2.35
C ALA A 208 4.49 29.81 -3.30
N ASP A 209 3.79 30.89 -2.98
CA ASP A 209 2.71 31.42 -3.81
C ASP A 209 3.21 31.85 -5.19
N ALA A 210 4.40 32.48 -5.25
CA ALA A 210 5.05 32.80 -6.52
C ALA A 210 5.41 31.55 -7.34
N LEU A 211 5.96 30.51 -6.71
CA LEU A 211 6.32 29.26 -7.38
C LEU A 211 5.10 28.47 -7.85
N VAL A 212 4.02 28.45 -7.06
CA VAL A 212 2.73 27.88 -7.47
C VAL A 212 2.15 28.65 -8.66
N GLY A 213 2.29 29.99 -8.67
CA GLY A 213 1.95 30.83 -9.82
C GLY A 213 2.69 30.40 -11.10
N VAL A 214 4.01 30.24 -11.02
CA VAL A 214 4.83 29.72 -12.13
C VAL A 214 4.34 28.35 -12.61
N GLY A 215 4.00 27.45 -11.69
CA GLY A 215 3.44 26.13 -12.03
C GLY A 215 2.13 26.22 -12.81
N ARG A 216 1.22 27.07 -12.36
CA ARG A 216 -0.06 27.30 -13.05
C ARG A 216 0.13 27.90 -14.44
N ASP A 217 0.99 28.91 -14.58
CA ASP A 217 1.29 29.55 -15.86
C ASP A 217 1.99 28.60 -16.85
N ALA A 218 2.75 27.63 -16.34
CA ALA A 218 3.39 26.58 -17.12
C ALA A 218 2.46 25.42 -17.50
N GLY A 219 1.18 25.46 -17.12
CA GLY A 219 0.19 24.44 -17.45
C GLY A 219 0.03 23.30 -16.42
N PHE A 220 0.68 23.40 -15.27
CA PHE A 220 0.59 22.41 -14.18
C PHE A 220 -0.48 22.76 -13.14
N GLY A 221 -1.59 23.35 -13.58
CA GLY A 221 -2.63 23.83 -12.67
C GLY A 221 -3.22 22.74 -11.78
N GLU A 222 -3.49 21.57 -12.37
CA GLU A 222 -4.03 20.41 -11.65
C GLU A 222 -3.04 19.89 -10.59
N GLU A 223 -1.76 19.77 -10.93
CA GLU A 223 -0.71 19.36 -9.99
C GLU A 223 -0.53 20.35 -8.85
N MET A 224 -0.63 21.66 -9.11
CA MET A 224 -0.53 22.67 -8.06
C MET A 224 -1.71 22.63 -7.10
N ASP A 225 -2.91 22.33 -7.59
CA ASP A 225 -4.09 22.15 -6.75
C ASP A 225 -3.95 20.90 -5.88
N TRP A 226 -3.52 19.77 -6.45
CA TRP A 226 -3.23 18.55 -5.67
C TRP A 226 -2.10 18.75 -4.66
N LEU A 227 -1.04 19.49 -5.03
CA LEU A 227 0.06 19.82 -4.13
C LEU A 227 -0.48 20.55 -2.90
N LEU A 228 -1.23 21.65 -3.08
CA LEU A 228 -1.79 22.42 -1.98
C LEU A 228 -2.82 21.62 -1.17
N GLU A 229 -3.59 20.75 -1.81
CA GLU A 229 -4.50 19.82 -1.14
C GLU A 229 -3.73 18.89 -0.18
N VAL A 230 -2.72 18.18 -0.68
CA VAL A 230 -1.90 17.25 0.12
C VAL A 230 -1.20 17.97 1.28
N LEU A 231 -0.64 19.15 1.00
CA LEU A 231 0.02 19.96 2.02
C LEU A 231 -0.94 20.53 3.06
N SER A 232 -2.25 20.58 2.78
CA SER A 232 -3.28 21.01 3.73
C SER A 232 -3.66 19.94 4.76
N TRP A 233 -3.29 18.67 4.55
CA TRP A 233 -3.71 17.57 5.42
C TRP A 233 -2.99 17.55 6.77
N PRO A 234 -3.58 16.87 7.78
CA PRO A 234 -2.91 16.65 9.06
C PRO A 234 -1.73 15.70 8.88
N VAL A 235 -0.64 15.95 9.59
CA VAL A 235 0.57 15.10 9.53
C VAL A 235 1.16 14.96 10.93
N GLU A 236 1.55 13.74 11.31
CA GLU A 236 2.37 13.49 12.50
C GLU A 236 3.77 13.07 12.04
N TRP A 237 4.79 13.84 12.39
CA TRP A 237 6.18 13.40 12.33
C TRP A 237 6.61 12.97 13.73
N SER A 238 7.36 11.88 13.85
CA SER A 238 8.00 11.53 15.12
C SER A 238 9.39 10.93 14.93
N ALA A 239 10.33 11.26 15.81
CA ALA A 239 11.70 10.76 15.81
C ALA A 239 11.99 9.93 17.06
N LEU A 240 12.60 8.75 16.87
CA LEU A 240 13.12 7.90 17.95
C LEU A 240 14.28 7.05 17.41
N HIS A 241 15.41 7.01 18.12
CA HIS A 241 16.57 6.16 17.79
C HIS A 241 17.07 6.30 16.33
N GLY A 242 16.96 7.49 15.76
CA GLY A 242 17.47 7.81 14.42
C GLY A 242 16.48 7.51 13.29
N ILE A 243 15.25 7.11 13.63
CA ILE A 243 14.17 6.85 12.68
C ILE A 243 13.09 7.92 12.84
N ALA A 244 12.78 8.62 11.75
CA ALA A 244 11.59 9.43 11.62
C ALA A 244 10.45 8.58 11.03
N GLU A 245 9.29 8.63 11.66
CA GLU A 245 8.01 8.19 11.09
C GLU A 245 7.14 9.40 10.78
N VAL A 246 6.73 9.52 9.52
CA VAL A 246 5.78 10.52 9.04
C VAL A 246 4.47 9.82 8.72
N LYS A 247 3.45 10.07 9.51
CA LYS A 247 2.10 9.54 9.29
C LYS A 247 1.26 10.62 8.63
N THR A 248 0.54 10.24 7.59
CA THR A 248 -0.44 11.06 6.89
C THR A 248 -1.76 10.29 6.80
N PRO A 249 -2.85 10.91 6.33
CA PRO A 249 -4.11 10.21 6.16
C PRO A 249 -4.04 9.03 5.18
N VAL A 250 -3.13 9.04 4.21
CA VAL A 250 -3.08 8.08 3.09
C VAL A 250 -1.85 7.19 3.09
N LEU A 251 -0.78 7.56 3.79
CA LEU A 251 0.44 6.76 3.86
C LEU A 251 1.25 7.01 5.14
N LYS A 252 2.24 6.15 5.37
CA LYS A 252 3.31 6.33 6.33
C LYS A 252 4.65 6.30 5.61
N VAL A 253 5.54 7.23 5.95
CA VAL A 253 6.96 7.21 5.57
C VAL A 253 7.81 6.87 6.79
N SER A 254 8.78 5.98 6.63
CA SER A 254 9.85 5.76 7.61
C SER A 254 11.18 6.10 6.95
N THR A 255 11.96 6.97 7.57
CA THR A 255 13.24 7.47 7.03
C THR A 255 14.22 7.78 8.16
N ARG A 256 15.48 8.10 7.84
CA ARG A 256 16.44 8.49 8.87
C ARG A 256 16.14 9.89 9.41
N THR A 257 16.57 10.13 10.65
CA THR A 257 16.59 11.44 11.31
C THR A 257 17.71 11.44 12.34
N ASP A 258 17.88 12.54 13.08
CA ASP A 258 18.82 12.60 14.20
C ASP A 258 18.47 11.53 15.26
N ALA A 259 19.48 10.83 15.78
CA ALA A 259 19.26 9.83 16.82
C ALA A 259 18.90 10.50 18.15
N THR A 260 17.81 10.08 18.78
CA THR A 260 17.32 10.63 20.04
C THR A 260 17.05 9.54 21.08
N ALA A 261 17.30 9.84 22.36
CA ALA A 261 16.99 8.93 23.48
C ALA A 261 15.50 8.80 23.76
N GLY A 262 14.74 9.88 23.54
CA GLY A 262 13.29 9.94 23.71
C GLY A 262 12.56 10.11 22.39
N ARG A 263 11.25 9.81 22.40
CA ARG A 263 10.38 10.05 21.25
C ARG A 263 10.01 11.52 21.19
N TYR A 264 10.37 12.17 20.09
CA TYR A 264 9.95 13.53 19.75
C TYR A 264 8.84 13.48 18.70
N VAL A 265 7.84 14.35 18.81
CA VAL A 265 6.64 14.35 17.96
C VAL A 265 6.33 15.78 17.54
N VAL A 266 6.15 16.00 16.24
CA VAL A 266 5.59 17.22 15.66
C VAL A 266 4.28 16.85 15.01
N ARG A 267 3.20 17.50 15.41
CA ARG A 267 1.88 17.30 14.82
C ARG A 267 1.44 18.59 14.17
N ARG A 268 1.16 18.50 12.88
CA ARG A 268 0.56 19.60 12.14
C ARG A 268 -0.93 19.35 12.02
N GLU A 269 -1.73 20.29 12.50
CA GLU A 269 -3.16 20.28 12.21
C GLU A 269 -3.40 20.56 10.72
N GLY A 270 -4.31 19.80 10.12
CA GLY A 270 -4.71 19.98 8.74
C GLY A 270 -6.01 20.75 8.62
N THR A 271 -6.17 21.50 7.53
CA THR A 271 -7.43 22.13 7.13
C THR A 271 -8.23 21.26 6.15
N GLY A 272 -7.57 20.28 5.53
CA GLY A 272 -8.17 19.31 4.61
C GLY A 272 -8.03 17.86 5.08
N PHE A 273 -8.76 16.96 4.41
CA PHE A 273 -8.61 15.51 4.60
C PHE A 273 -9.07 14.77 3.33
N PRO A 274 -8.30 13.79 2.83
CA PRO A 274 -8.64 13.11 1.58
C PRO A 274 -9.79 12.13 1.76
N ALA A 275 -10.51 11.84 0.68
CA ALA A 275 -11.60 10.88 0.68
C ALA A 275 -11.12 9.45 1.02
N GLU A 276 -9.90 9.10 0.58
CA GLU A 276 -9.25 7.81 0.81
C GLU A 276 -8.52 7.73 2.15
N GLY A 277 -8.60 8.80 2.97
CA GLY A 277 -7.89 8.87 4.24
C GLY A 277 -8.40 7.83 5.26
N ALA A 278 -7.46 7.18 5.95
CA ALA A 278 -7.78 6.18 6.95
C ALA A 278 -8.40 6.79 8.22
N TYR A 279 -9.24 6.00 8.88
CA TYR A 279 -9.80 6.31 10.20
C TYR A 279 -8.97 5.62 11.29
N GLY A 280 -8.83 6.27 12.43
CA GLY A 280 -7.97 5.79 13.51
C GLY A 280 -8.27 6.46 14.84
N LEU A 281 -7.70 5.91 15.92
CA LEU A 281 -7.97 6.36 17.29
C LEU A 281 -7.15 7.60 17.69
N GLY A 282 -6.24 8.06 16.85
CA GLY A 282 -5.40 9.23 17.11
C GLY A 282 -4.90 9.91 15.84
N PRO A 283 -4.30 11.10 15.98
CA PRO A 283 -3.75 11.88 14.86
C PRO A 283 -2.75 11.05 14.02
N PRO A 284 -2.67 11.29 12.70
CA PRO A 284 -3.44 12.25 11.90
C PRO A 284 -4.81 11.72 11.42
N PHE A 285 -5.24 10.55 11.90
CA PHE A 285 -6.44 9.89 11.38
C PHE A 285 -7.72 10.50 11.96
N ARG A 286 -8.78 10.52 11.16
CA ARG A 286 -10.10 10.88 11.66
C ARG A 286 -10.58 9.80 12.63
N VAL A 287 -11.00 10.22 13.83
CA VAL A 287 -11.74 9.32 14.72
C VAL A 287 -13.01 8.91 13.98
N PRO A 288 -13.33 7.61 13.88
CA PRO A 288 -14.59 7.18 13.29
C PRO A 288 -15.72 7.97 13.95
N VAL A 289 -16.55 8.63 13.15
CA VAL A 289 -17.79 9.22 13.68
C VAL A 289 -18.49 8.05 14.35
N LYS A 290 -18.59 8.09 15.69
CA LYS A 290 -19.35 7.08 16.42
C LYS A 290 -20.71 7.04 15.75
N LEU A 291 -20.98 5.99 14.98
CA LEU A 291 -22.26 5.82 14.32
C LEU A 291 -23.30 6.02 15.41
N ARG A 292 -24.14 7.05 15.28
CA ARG A 292 -25.30 7.19 16.15
C ARG A 292 -26.05 5.89 15.99
N LEU A 293 -25.98 5.03 17.02
CA LEU A 293 -26.59 3.71 17.03
C LEU A 293 -28.01 3.89 16.49
N SER A 294 -28.26 3.41 15.26
CA SER A 294 -29.50 3.76 14.60
C SER A 294 -30.62 3.15 15.44
N THR A 295 -31.62 3.94 15.81
CA THR A 295 -32.74 3.45 16.62
C THR A 295 -33.68 2.55 15.81
N THR A 296 -33.33 2.27 14.55
CA THR A 296 -34.12 1.44 13.64
C THR A 296 -34.29 0.03 14.19
N ARG A 297 -35.45 -0.56 13.92
CA ARG A 297 -35.82 -1.90 14.41
C ARG A 297 -34.85 -2.98 13.92
N GLY A 298 -34.30 -2.82 12.70
CA GLY A 298 -33.30 -3.72 12.13
C GLY A 298 -31.96 -3.68 12.86
N PHE A 299 -31.50 -2.48 13.27
CA PHE A 299 -30.25 -2.32 14.01
C PHE A 299 -30.38 -2.79 15.47
N ARG A 300 -31.53 -2.57 16.12
CA ARG A 300 -31.82 -3.19 17.43
C ARG A 300 -31.87 -4.70 17.33
N ARG A 301 -32.51 -5.26 16.30
CA ARG A 301 -32.44 -6.70 16.03
C ARG A 301 -31.00 -7.18 15.80
N GLY A 302 -30.16 -6.39 15.13
CA GLY A 302 -28.74 -6.69 14.94
C GLY A 302 -27.88 -6.58 16.20
N LEU A 303 -28.31 -5.81 17.21
CA LEU A 303 -27.70 -5.76 18.55
C LEU A 303 -28.24 -6.86 19.49
N GLU A 304 -29.53 -7.18 19.37
CA GLU A 304 -30.18 -8.32 20.04
C GLU A 304 -29.71 -9.66 19.45
N HIS A 305 -29.29 -9.66 18.18
CA HIS A 305 -28.55 -10.71 17.50
C HIS A 305 -27.07 -10.32 17.29
N ALA A 306 -26.52 -9.45 18.14
CA ALA A 306 -25.07 -9.25 18.16
C ALA A 306 -24.47 -10.64 18.26
N ALA A 307 -23.62 -10.98 17.29
CA ALA A 307 -22.96 -12.28 17.19
C ALA A 307 -22.64 -12.77 18.60
N GLU A 308 -23.15 -13.96 18.92
CA GLU A 308 -22.98 -14.56 20.24
C GLU A 308 -21.55 -14.28 20.74
N PRO A 309 -21.39 -13.86 22.01
CA PRO A 309 -20.06 -13.61 22.58
C PRO A 309 -19.18 -14.81 22.24
N PRO A 310 -17.92 -14.61 21.79
CA PRO A 310 -17.16 -15.58 21.02
C PRO A 310 -17.34 -16.97 21.60
N GLY A 311 -18.21 -17.76 20.97
CA GLY A 311 -18.36 -19.17 21.27
C GLY A 311 -16.96 -19.76 21.10
N ARG A 312 -16.42 -20.31 22.20
CA ARG A 312 -15.08 -20.91 22.35
C ARG A 312 -14.05 -20.39 21.35
N ALA A 313 -13.11 -19.57 21.83
CA ALA A 313 -11.89 -19.23 21.08
C ALA A 313 -11.45 -20.43 20.23
N ARG A 314 -11.61 -20.30 18.91
CA ARG A 314 -11.29 -21.38 17.98
C ARG A 314 -9.80 -21.64 18.13
N ALA A 315 -9.42 -22.91 18.18
CA ALA A 315 -8.03 -23.28 18.30
C ALA A 315 -7.22 -22.74 17.11
N ALA A 316 -5.92 -22.51 17.31
CA ALA A 316 -5.05 -21.93 16.28
C ALA A 316 -5.08 -22.74 14.96
N TRP A 317 -5.20 -24.07 15.07
CA TRP A 317 -5.28 -25.00 13.94
C TRP A 317 -6.48 -24.73 13.01
N TYR A 318 -7.53 -24.04 13.48
CA TYR A 318 -8.74 -23.81 12.71
C TYR A 318 -8.48 -23.08 11.38
N ALA A 319 -7.52 -22.15 11.36
CA ALA A 319 -7.09 -21.48 10.14
C ALA A 319 -5.80 -22.08 9.56
N THR A 320 -4.83 -22.42 10.42
CA THR A 320 -3.47 -22.76 9.97
C THR A 320 -3.39 -24.10 9.26
N ASP A 321 -4.23 -25.07 9.60
CA ASP A 321 -4.24 -26.39 8.92
C ASP A 321 -4.65 -26.28 7.45
N ASN A 322 -5.44 -25.26 7.12
CA ASN A 322 -5.87 -24.96 5.75
C ASN A 322 -4.93 -23.96 5.06
N GLY A 323 -3.77 -23.65 5.66
CA GLY A 323 -2.77 -22.73 5.08
C GLY A 323 -3.10 -21.24 5.22
N PHE A 324 -4.07 -20.84 6.04
CA PHE A 324 -4.42 -19.43 6.24
C PHE A 324 -3.69 -18.81 7.43
N PRO A 325 -3.24 -17.54 7.32
CA PRO A 325 -2.53 -16.85 8.40
C PRO A 325 -3.47 -16.41 9.54
N SER A 326 -4.78 -16.38 9.31
CA SER A 326 -5.78 -16.03 10.31
C SER A 326 -7.18 -16.54 9.94
N ILE A 327 -8.07 -16.63 10.93
CA ILE A 327 -9.49 -16.97 10.72
C ILE A 327 -10.17 -15.92 9.82
N ALA A 328 -9.81 -14.64 9.95
CA ALA A 328 -10.34 -13.57 9.11
C ALA A 328 -9.99 -13.80 7.63
N ALA A 329 -8.71 -14.06 7.33
CA ALA A 329 -8.25 -14.36 5.97
C ALA A 329 -8.96 -15.60 5.39
N MET A 330 -9.13 -16.65 6.19
CA MET A 330 -9.87 -17.85 5.79
C MET A 330 -11.35 -17.55 5.52
N ASN A 331 -12.00 -16.71 6.34
CA ASN A 331 -13.40 -16.33 6.14
C ASN A 331 -13.59 -15.54 4.84
N ASP A 332 -12.68 -14.61 4.55
CA ASP A 332 -12.71 -13.83 3.31
C ASP A 332 -12.51 -14.73 2.08
N ALA A 333 -11.59 -15.70 2.16
CA ALA A 333 -11.36 -16.67 1.09
C ALA A 333 -12.53 -17.66 0.91
N HIS A 334 -13.17 -18.10 2.00
CA HIS A 334 -14.29 -19.04 1.93
C HIS A 334 -15.60 -18.40 1.47
N ARG A 335 -15.82 -17.10 1.72
CA ARG A 335 -17.07 -16.41 1.40
C ARG A 335 -17.58 -16.66 -0.03
N PRO A 336 -16.81 -16.43 -1.11
CA PRO A 336 -17.30 -16.68 -2.47
C PRO A 336 -17.63 -18.16 -2.74
N VAL A 337 -16.93 -19.10 -2.08
CA VAL A 337 -17.20 -20.54 -2.20
C VAL A 337 -18.51 -20.89 -1.53
N LEU A 338 -18.76 -20.35 -0.34
CA LEU A 338 -19.99 -20.56 0.42
C LEU A 338 -21.21 -20.00 -0.31
N ASP A 339 -21.10 -18.79 -0.87
CA ASP A 339 -22.18 -18.15 -1.63
C ASP A 339 -22.56 -19.00 -2.86
N ALA A 340 -21.57 -19.46 -3.63
CA ALA A 340 -21.80 -20.31 -4.79
C ALA A 340 -22.35 -21.69 -4.40
N ALA A 341 -21.82 -22.33 -3.36
CA ALA A 341 -22.29 -23.63 -2.88
C ALA A 341 -23.75 -23.55 -2.37
N ALA A 342 -24.08 -22.52 -1.59
CA ALA A 342 -25.44 -22.31 -1.11
C ALA A 342 -26.43 -22.07 -2.26
N ALA A 343 -26.02 -21.30 -3.28
CA ALA A 343 -26.83 -21.10 -4.49
C ALA A 343 -27.03 -22.40 -5.28
N ALA A 344 -25.99 -23.22 -5.41
CA ALA A 344 -26.01 -24.52 -6.09
C ALA A 344 -26.98 -25.52 -5.43
N LEU A 345 -26.92 -25.62 -4.10
CA LEU A 345 -27.71 -26.55 -3.29
C LEU A 345 -29.17 -26.08 -3.11
N GLY A 346 -29.39 -24.75 -3.12
CA GLY A 346 -30.69 -24.16 -2.86
C GLY A 346 -31.26 -24.61 -1.51
N ARG A 347 -32.56 -24.93 -1.47
CA ARG A 347 -33.24 -25.43 -0.25
C ARG A 347 -33.20 -26.95 -0.10
N ARG A 348 -32.56 -27.67 -1.02
CA ARG A 348 -32.65 -29.15 -1.08
C ARG A 348 -31.67 -29.85 -0.14
N GLY A 349 -30.56 -29.19 0.22
CA GLY A 349 -29.49 -29.81 1.00
C GLY A 349 -28.89 -31.02 0.27
N GLY A 350 -28.39 -31.99 1.03
CA GLY A 350 -27.84 -33.24 0.51
C GLY A 350 -26.36 -33.46 0.86
N ASN A 351 -25.82 -34.58 0.38
CA ASN A 351 -24.41 -34.93 0.64
C ASN A 351 -23.49 -33.98 -0.13
N VAL A 352 -22.54 -33.35 0.57
CA VAL A 352 -21.55 -32.45 -0.02
C VAL A 352 -20.15 -33.01 0.25
N LEU A 353 -19.39 -33.22 -0.82
CA LEU A 353 -18.03 -33.74 -0.77
C LEU A 353 -17.00 -32.63 -0.97
N ASP A 354 -16.03 -32.49 -0.07
CA ASP A 354 -14.87 -31.61 -0.24
C ASP A 354 -13.59 -32.43 -0.45
N LEU A 355 -12.96 -32.28 -1.62
CA LEU A 355 -11.75 -33.00 -2.02
C LEU A 355 -10.50 -32.20 -1.65
N GLY A 356 -9.80 -32.65 -0.60
CA GLY A 356 -8.76 -31.86 0.07
C GLY A 356 -9.36 -30.94 1.13
N CYS A 357 -10.22 -31.51 1.98
CA CYS A 357 -11.06 -30.76 2.91
C CYS A 357 -10.29 -30.08 4.07
N GLY A 358 -8.99 -30.37 4.20
CA GLY A 358 -8.17 -29.91 5.31
C GLY A 358 -8.82 -30.29 6.64
N ASN A 359 -9.08 -29.30 7.48
CA ASN A 359 -9.69 -29.52 8.79
C ASN A 359 -11.23 -29.47 8.77
N GLY A 360 -11.88 -29.41 7.61
CA GLY A 360 -13.34 -29.39 7.49
C GLY A 360 -14.02 -28.05 7.83
N ALA A 361 -13.26 -26.97 8.05
CA ALA A 361 -13.82 -25.64 8.38
C ALA A 361 -14.67 -25.04 7.25
N LEU A 362 -14.40 -25.37 5.98
CA LEU A 362 -15.26 -24.94 4.87
C LEU A 362 -16.64 -25.58 4.96
N LEU A 363 -16.68 -26.90 5.15
CA LEU A 363 -17.92 -27.67 5.30
C LEU A 363 -18.72 -27.28 6.54
N GLU A 364 -18.06 -26.94 7.65
CA GLU A 364 -18.74 -26.43 8.85
C GLU A 364 -19.47 -25.11 8.55
N LYS A 365 -18.79 -24.18 7.88
CA LYS A 365 -19.40 -22.91 7.48
C LYS A 365 -20.53 -23.12 6.48
N LEU A 366 -20.41 -24.11 5.59
CA LEU A 366 -21.43 -24.43 4.61
C LEU A 366 -22.71 -24.97 5.28
N ASP A 367 -22.58 -25.90 6.22
CA ASP A 367 -23.72 -26.43 7.01
C ASP A 367 -24.47 -25.29 7.74
N ALA A 368 -23.73 -24.31 8.26
CA ALA A 368 -24.32 -23.14 8.91
C ALA A 368 -25.15 -22.23 7.98
N VAL A 369 -24.80 -22.14 6.68
CA VAL A 369 -25.50 -21.28 5.71
C VAL A 369 -26.48 -22.03 4.80
N ALA A 370 -26.37 -23.36 4.71
CA ALA A 370 -27.21 -24.23 3.90
C ALA A 370 -27.73 -25.42 4.74
N PRO A 371 -28.80 -25.22 5.54
CA PRO A 371 -29.34 -26.28 6.39
C PRO A 371 -29.74 -27.52 5.60
N GLY A 372 -29.37 -28.70 6.10
CA GLY A 372 -29.64 -29.98 5.45
C GLY A 372 -28.49 -30.49 4.57
N VAL A 373 -27.33 -29.83 4.62
CA VAL A 373 -26.08 -30.37 4.10
C VAL A 373 -25.59 -31.51 5.00
N VAL A 374 -25.14 -32.59 4.37
CA VAL A 374 -24.42 -33.68 5.04
C VAL A 374 -22.97 -33.64 4.56
N PRO A 375 -22.01 -33.25 5.41
CA PRO A 375 -20.64 -33.01 4.97
C PRO A 375 -19.86 -34.33 4.84
N PHE A 376 -19.05 -34.43 3.79
CA PHE A 376 -18.08 -35.49 3.52
C PHE A 376 -16.75 -34.87 3.14
N GLY A 377 -15.65 -35.41 3.65
CA GLY A 377 -14.33 -34.84 3.44
C GLY A 377 -13.23 -35.89 3.36
N ILE A 378 -12.25 -35.62 2.51
CA ILE A 378 -11.05 -36.44 2.38
C ILE A 378 -9.82 -35.52 2.32
N ASP A 379 -8.76 -35.92 3.01
CA ASP A 379 -7.48 -35.25 3.00
C ASP A 379 -6.35 -36.24 3.28
N LEU A 380 -5.15 -35.96 2.78
CA LEU A 380 -3.96 -36.78 3.02
C LEU A 380 -3.44 -36.60 4.44
N ALA A 381 -3.70 -35.46 5.09
CA ALA A 381 -3.17 -35.11 6.40
C ALA A 381 -4.03 -35.71 7.54
N PRO A 382 -3.52 -36.70 8.31
CA PRO A 382 -4.30 -37.34 9.38
C PRO A 382 -4.75 -36.37 10.47
N ALA A 383 -3.90 -35.40 10.82
CA ALA A 383 -4.19 -34.40 11.85
C ALA A 383 -5.37 -33.49 11.44
N SER A 384 -5.41 -33.07 10.18
CA SER A 384 -6.49 -32.24 9.66
C SER A 384 -7.83 -33.01 9.70
N ILE A 385 -7.82 -34.31 9.36
CA ILE A 385 -9.02 -35.15 9.46
C ILE A 385 -9.47 -35.37 10.91
N GLU A 386 -8.55 -35.51 11.87
CA GLU A 386 -8.91 -35.56 13.29
C GLU A 386 -9.64 -34.28 13.72
N HIS A 387 -9.14 -33.13 13.30
CA HIS A 387 -9.80 -31.85 13.53
C HIS A 387 -11.15 -31.72 12.81
N ALA A 388 -11.26 -32.24 11.59
CA ALA A 388 -12.53 -32.26 10.86
C ALA A 388 -13.59 -33.09 11.60
N ARG A 389 -13.22 -34.27 12.11
CA ARG A 389 -14.10 -35.10 12.96
C ARG A 389 -14.51 -34.38 14.25
N ALA A 390 -13.61 -33.58 14.82
CA ALA A 390 -13.91 -32.78 16.01
C ALA A 390 -14.87 -31.62 15.71
N LEU A 391 -14.78 -31.01 14.52
CA LEU A 391 -15.74 -29.98 14.05
C LEU A 391 -17.10 -30.57 13.71
N HIS A 392 -17.14 -31.82 13.25
CA HIS A 392 -18.33 -32.50 12.74
C HIS A 392 -18.63 -33.80 13.51
N PRO A 393 -18.91 -33.73 14.83
CA PRO A 393 -19.04 -34.93 15.65
C PRO A 393 -20.18 -35.86 15.22
N GLY A 394 -21.26 -35.32 14.63
CA GLY A 394 -22.39 -36.10 14.11
C GLY A 394 -22.18 -36.69 12.71
N ALA A 395 -21.06 -36.38 12.07
CA ALA A 395 -20.68 -36.85 10.73
C ALA A 395 -19.21 -37.29 10.71
N ALA A 396 -18.65 -37.69 11.86
CA ALA A 396 -17.22 -37.96 12.00
C ALA A 396 -16.76 -39.12 11.09
N GLU A 397 -17.62 -40.11 10.85
CA GLU A 397 -17.36 -41.19 9.91
C GLU A 397 -17.27 -40.74 8.45
N HIS A 398 -17.75 -39.53 8.11
CA HIS A 398 -17.72 -39.00 6.74
C HIS A 398 -16.39 -38.33 6.38
N PHE A 399 -15.48 -38.19 7.34
CA PHE A 399 -14.16 -37.60 7.16
C PHE A 399 -13.09 -38.69 7.20
N VAL A 400 -12.34 -38.84 6.10
CA VAL A 400 -11.37 -39.92 5.94
C VAL A 400 -9.98 -39.42 5.56
N VAL A 401 -8.97 -40.13 6.05
CA VAL A 401 -7.60 -39.95 5.62
C VAL A 401 -7.41 -40.78 4.36
N GLY A 402 -7.10 -40.14 3.24
CA GLY A 402 -6.97 -40.84 1.97
C GLY A 402 -6.48 -39.96 0.84
N ASP A 403 -6.07 -40.60 -0.25
CA ASP A 403 -5.75 -39.93 -1.51
C ASP A 403 -7.02 -39.79 -2.35
N ILE A 404 -7.38 -38.56 -2.71
CA ILE A 404 -8.57 -38.25 -3.53
C ILE A 404 -8.60 -38.99 -4.87
N PHE A 405 -7.45 -39.41 -5.39
CA PHE A 405 -7.34 -40.11 -6.67
C PHE A 405 -7.50 -41.63 -6.55
N ASP A 406 -7.08 -42.22 -5.43
CA ASP A 406 -6.98 -43.67 -5.27
C ASP A 406 -8.02 -44.25 -4.32
N ASP A 407 -8.58 -43.45 -3.41
CA ASP A 407 -9.52 -43.95 -2.42
C ASP A 407 -10.90 -44.25 -3.03
N HIS A 408 -11.34 -45.50 -2.86
CA HIS A 408 -12.60 -46.00 -3.37
C HIS A 408 -13.75 -45.88 -2.37
N TRP A 409 -13.45 -45.66 -1.08
CA TRP A 409 -14.46 -45.63 -0.02
C TRP A 409 -15.53 -44.57 -0.27
N LEU A 410 -15.13 -43.37 -0.72
CA LEU A 410 -16.03 -42.25 -1.02
C LEU A 410 -17.11 -42.56 -2.05
N TRP A 411 -16.86 -43.54 -2.92
CA TRP A 411 -17.67 -43.82 -4.09
C TRP A 411 -18.58 -45.04 -3.92
N GLN A 412 -18.53 -45.73 -2.77
CA GLN A 412 -19.29 -46.97 -2.53
C GLN A 412 -20.68 -46.73 -1.94
N GLU A 413 -20.82 -46.09 -0.76
CA GLU A 413 -22.10 -45.62 -0.20
C GLU A 413 -21.87 -44.39 0.71
N PRO A 414 -22.73 -43.34 0.68
CA PRO A 414 -24.02 -43.24 -0.03
C PRO A 414 -23.88 -43.10 -1.55
N GLY A 415 -22.65 -43.07 -2.08
CA GLY A 415 -22.34 -43.24 -3.49
C GLY A 415 -22.84 -42.12 -4.40
N HIS A 416 -23.45 -41.07 -3.86
CA HIS A 416 -23.93 -39.93 -4.63
C HIS A 416 -23.93 -38.64 -3.80
N PHE A 417 -23.49 -37.55 -4.44
CA PHE A 417 -23.31 -36.23 -3.85
C PHE A 417 -24.11 -35.17 -4.61
N ALA A 418 -24.80 -34.31 -3.87
CA ALA A 418 -25.49 -33.16 -4.44
C ALA A 418 -24.49 -32.11 -4.96
N LEU A 419 -23.32 -32.02 -4.33
CA LEU A 419 -22.24 -31.11 -4.71
C LEU A 419 -20.88 -31.71 -4.33
N ALA A 420 -19.93 -31.66 -5.26
CA ALA A 420 -18.51 -31.83 -4.95
C ALA A 420 -17.79 -30.48 -5.04
N ILE A 421 -16.87 -30.22 -4.12
CA ILE A 421 -16.03 -29.03 -4.03
C ILE A 421 -14.59 -29.46 -4.28
N VAL A 422 -13.92 -28.85 -5.25
CA VAL A 422 -12.56 -29.27 -5.64
C VAL A 422 -11.72 -28.13 -6.19
N MET A 423 -10.44 -28.12 -5.85
CA MET A 423 -9.46 -27.18 -6.40
C MET A 423 -8.82 -27.79 -7.67
N PRO A 424 -9.00 -27.22 -8.88
CA PRO A 424 -8.55 -27.86 -10.13
C PRO A 424 -7.04 -28.11 -10.21
N GLY A 425 -6.24 -27.27 -9.56
CA GLY A 425 -4.78 -27.44 -9.50
C GLY A 425 -4.34 -28.77 -8.91
N ARG A 426 -5.16 -29.46 -8.10
CA ARG A 426 -4.88 -30.83 -7.65
C ARG A 426 -4.74 -31.82 -8.81
N MET A 427 -5.47 -31.61 -9.90
CA MET A 427 -5.41 -32.50 -11.07
C MET A 427 -4.10 -32.34 -11.83
N LEU A 428 -3.46 -31.17 -11.70
CA LEU A 428 -2.16 -30.85 -12.31
C LEU A 428 -0.99 -31.42 -11.50
N GLU A 429 -1.23 -31.82 -10.24
CA GLU A 429 -0.22 -32.45 -9.37
C GLU A 429 -0.04 -33.94 -9.67
N VAL A 430 -0.90 -34.54 -10.50
CA VAL A 430 -0.89 -35.97 -10.84
C VAL A 430 -0.83 -36.22 -12.34
N GLY A 431 -0.54 -37.46 -12.74
CA GLY A 431 -0.58 -37.86 -14.15
C GLY A 431 -2.00 -37.81 -14.75
N PRO A 432 -2.11 -37.63 -16.08
CA PRO A 432 -3.39 -37.42 -16.77
C PRO A 432 -4.39 -38.56 -16.58
N ASP A 433 -3.92 -39.80 -16.48
CA ASP A 433 -4.79 -40.97 -16.27
C ASP A 433 -5.48 -40.95 -14.89
N ARG A 434 -4.75 -40.55 -13.83
CA ARG A 434 -5.31 -40.43 -12.47
C ARG A 434 -6.29 -39.27 -12.38
N ALA A 435 -5.95 -38.14 -12.99
CA ALA A 435 -6.86 -36.99 -13.10
C ALA A 435 -8.15 -37.38 -13.84
N ALA A 436 -8.04 -38.02 -15.00
CA ALA A 436 -9.19 -38.46 -15.79
C ALA A 436 -10.08 -39.47 -15.04
N ALA A 437 -9.47 -40.37 -14.27
CA ALA A 437 -10.22 -41.31 -13.43
C ALA A 437 -11.05 -40.59 -12.36
N LEU A 438 -10.48 -39.60 -11.67
CA LEU A 438 -11.21 -38.80 -10.69
C LEU A 438 -12.32 -37.97 -11.35
N LEU A 439 -12.05 -37.33 -12.48
CA LEU A 439 -13.06 -36.58 -13.23
C LEU A 439 -14.25 -37.46 -13.65
N THR A 440 -13.98 -38.72 -14.06
CA THR A 440 -15.01 -39.70 -14.40
C THR A 440 -15.88 -40.04 -13.19
N ARG A 441 -15.28 -40.22 -12.01
CA ARG A 441 -16.01 -40.49 -10.76
C ARG A 441 -16.85 -39.28 -10.35
N LEU A 442 -16.26 -38.08 -10.34
CA LEU A 442 -16.99 -36.84 -10.07
C LEU A 442 -18.21 -36.70 -10.98
N GLY A 443 -18.08 -37.06 -12.26
CA GLY A 443 -19.19 -37.01 -13.19
C GLY A 443 -20.28 -38.05 -13.04
N SER A 444 -19.94 -39.21 -12.47
CA SER A 444 -20.88 -40.32 -12.30
C SER A 444 -21.58 -40.29 -10.94
N HIS A 445 -21.00 -39.58 -9.97
CA HIS A 445 -21.43 -39.59 -8.57
C HIS A 445 -21.83 -38.23 -8.03
N CYS A 446 -21.73 -37.14 -8.80
CA CYS A 446 -22.07 -35.79 -8.33
C CYS A 446 -23.04 -35.08 -9.29
N ASP A 447 -24.09 -34.46 -8.75
CA ASP A 447 -25.02 -33.62 -9.53
C ASP A 447 -24.31 -32.37 -10.05
N GLN A 448 -23.46 -31.77 -9.22
CA GLN A 448 -22.74 -30.53 -9.49
C GLN A 448 -21.31 -30.60 -8.95
N ILE A 449 -20.40 -29.88 -9.61
CA ILE A 449 -19.01 -29.73 -9.18
C ILE A 449 -18.72 -28.24 -9.08
N LEU A 450 -18.38 -27.76 -7.88
CA LEU A 450 -17.89 -26.42 -7.65
C LEU A 450 -16.37 -26.44 -7.67
N VAL A 451 -15.79 -25.59 -8.52
CA VAL A 451 -14.36 -25.38 -8.59
C VAL A 451 -13.98 -24.04 -7.97
N TYR A 452 -12.88 -24.03 -7.25
CA TYR A 452 -12.32 -22.82 -6.65
C TYR A 452 -10.81 -22.81 -6.74
N ALA A 453 -10.19 -21.64 -6.58
CA ALA A 453 -8.75 -21.50 -6.44
C ALA A 453 -8.40 -20.27 -5.60
N TYR A 454 -7.24 -20.32 -4.95
CA TYR A 454 -6.70 -19.23 -4.13
C TYR A 454 -5.29 -18.86 -4.57
N GLY A 455 -4.94 -17.58 -4.39
CA GLY A 455 -3.57 -17.07 -4.50
C GLY A 455 -2.86 -17.43 -5.80
N ASP A 456 -1.61 -17.89 -5.67
CA ASP A 456 -0.65 -18.17 -6.74
C ASP A 456 -1.20 -19.02 -7.90
N TRP A 457 -2.18 -19.89 -7.67
CA TRP A 457 -2.78 -20.71 -8.74
C TRP A 457 -3.53 -19.86 -9.77
N LEU A 458 -4.23 -18.82 -9.31
CA LEU A 458 -4.94 -17.91 -10.20
C LEU A 458 -3.95 -17.07 -11.01
N ASP A 459 -2.88 -16.61 -10.38
CA ASP A 459 -1.85 -15.80 -11.03
C ASP A 459 -1.08 -16.60 -12.09
N ARG A 460 -0.76 -17.87 -11.80
CA ARG A 460 0.00 -18.75 -12.70
C ARG A 460 -0.75 -19.12 -13.98
N SER A 461 -2.02 -19.49 -13.85
CA SER A 461 -2.81 -19.96 -15.01
C SER A 461 -3.59 -18.84 -15.70
N GLY A 462 -3.56 -17.60 -15.21
CA GLY A 462 -4.32 -16.49 -15.81
C GLY A 462 -5.82 -16.53 -15.46
N GLY A 463 -6.15 -17.02 -14.27
CA GLY A 463 -7.51 -17.09 -13.72
C GLY A 463 -8.14 -18.49 -13.74
N LEU A 464 -9.26 -18.63 -13.00
CA LEU A 464 -9.92 -19.92 -12.80
C LEU A 464 -10.38 -20.62 -14.09
N PRO A 465 -10.93 -19.95 -15.12
CA PRO A 465 -11.34 -20.63 -16.36
C PRO A 465 -10.18 -21.29 -17.11
N ALA A 466 -8.99 -20.68 -17.07
CA ALA A 466 -7.80 -21.25 -17.70
C ALA A 466 -7.26 -22.43 -16.88
N LEU A 467 -7.17 -22.28 -15.56
CA LEU A 467 -6.79 -23.37 -14.64
C LEU A 467 -7.72 -24.58 -14.76
N ALA A 468 -9.03 -24.36 -14.81
CA ALA A 468 -10.02 -25.42 -14.99
C ALA A 468 -9.80 -26.16 -16.33
N ARG A 469 -9.55 -25.43 -17.42
CA ARG A 469 -9.29 -26.02 -18.74
C ARG A 469 -8.04 -26.89 -18.75
N GLU A 470 -6.96 -26.42 -18.12
CA GLU A 470 -5.72 -27.19 -17.94
C GLU A 470 -5.97 -28.49 -17.17
N ALA A 471 -6.85 -28.43 -16.15
CA ALA A 471 -7.27 -29.59 -15.37
C ALA A 471 -8.30 -30.50 -16.07
N GLY A 472 -8.64 -30.24 -17.34
CA GLY A 472 -9.62 -31.04 -18.09
C GLY A 472 -11.10 -30.75 -17.76
N LEU A 473 -11.39 -29.60 -17.13
CA LEU A 473 -12.72 -29.16 -16.77
C LEU A 473 -13.21 -28.02 -17.69
N LEU A 474 -14.49 -28.05 -18.06
CA LEU A 474 -15.13 -26.99 -18.85
C LEU A 474 -16.05 -26.16 -17.98
N VAL A 475 -15.74 -24.88 -17.80
CA VAL A 475 -16.61 -23.92 -17.07
C VAL A 475 -17.83 -23.57 -17.91
N VAL A 476 -19.02 -24.01 -17.47
CA VAL A 476 -20.29 -23.83 -18.19
C VAL A 476 -21.03 -22.56 -17.76
N ASP A 477 -20.92 -22.18 -16.48
CA ASP A 477 -21.51 -20.95 -15.94
C ASP A 477 -20.57 -20.35 -14.89
N SER A 478 -20.20 -19.09 -15.08
CA SER A 478 -19.43 -18.29 -14.12
C SER A 478 -20.36 -17.25 -13.53
N GLN A 479 -21.21 -17.68 -12.62
CA GLN A 479 -21.94 -16.73 -11.79
C GLN A 479 -21.00 -16.32 -10.66
N HIS A 480 -20.90 -15.00 -10.42
CA HIS A 480 -20.10 -14.32 -9.39
C HIS A 480 -18.79 -13.74 -9.92
N GLY A 481 -18.79 -12.41 -10.06
CA GLY A 481 -17.71 -11.59 -10.64
C GLY A 481 -16.40 -11.53 -9.84
N SER A 482 -16.16 -12.45 -8.90
CA SER A 482 -14.82 -12.68 -8.34
C SER A 482 -14.23 -13.92 -9.02
N ALA A 483 -13.13 -13.77 -9.74
CA ALA A 483 -12.49 -14.79 -10.58
C ALA A 483 -11.99 -16.07 -9.87
N ALA A 484 -12.47 -16.37 -8.66
CA ALA A 484 -11.97 -17.43 -7.78
C ALA A 484 -12.92 -18.63 -7.62
N VAL A 485 -14.17 -18.59 -8.11
CA VAL A 485 -15.15 -19.70 -7.99
C VAL A 485 -15.99 -19.86 -9.26
N ALA A 486 -16.30 -21.10 -9.65
CA ALA A 486 -17.25 -21.42 -10.72
C ALA A 486 -18.00 -22.73 -10.44
N ILE A 487 -19.22 -22.86 -10.97
CA ILE A 487 -20.02 -24.09 -10.86
C ILE A 487 -20.06 -24.79 -12.20
N LEU A 488 -19.73 -26.07 -12.19
CA LEU A 488 -19.79 -26.97 -13.32
C LEU A 488 -20.99 -27.88 -13.13
N ARG A 489 -21.90 -27.88 -14.11
CA ARG A 489 -22.84 -28.99 -14.24
C ARG A 489 -22.13 -30.12 -14.96
N ALA A 490 -22.36 -31.35 -14.50
CA ALA A 490 -21.88 -32.55 -15.16
C ALA A 490 -22.39 -32.61 -16.61
N ALA A 491 -21.61 -32.07 -17.55
CA ALA A 491 -21.80 -32.23 -18.98
C ALA A 491 -20.52 -32.87 -19.53
N PHE A 492 -20.42 -34.19 -19.35
CA PHE A 492 -19.26 -34.93 -19.83
C PHE A 492 -19.40 -35.17 -21.34
N PRO A 493 -18.32 -34.98 -22.11
CA PRO A 493 -18.32 -35.29 -23.53
C PRO A 493 -18.48 -36.81 -23.69
N GLY A 494 -19.72 -37.26 -23.92
CA GLY A 494 -20.06 -38.67 -24.13
C GLY A 494 -21.41 -39.14 -23.57
N GLY A 495 -22.06 -38.38 -22.68
CA GLY A 495 -23.35 -38.76 -22.10
C GLY A 495 -24.52 -38.01 -22.75
N GLY A 496 -25.31 -38.70 -23.59
CA GLY A 496 -26.60 -38.17 -24.04
C GLY A 496 -27.51 -37.88 -22.86
N THR A 497 -28.18 -36.73 -22.89
CA THR A 497 -29.19 -36.31 -21.90
C THR A 497 -30.21 -37.43 -21.67
N ARG A 498 -30.33 -37.92 -20.44
CA ARG A 498 -31.50 -38.68 -19.99
C ARG A 498 -32.43 -37.77 -19.23
#